data_AF-A0A354X955-F1
#
_entry.id   AF-A0A354X955-F1
#
_cell.length_a   1.000
_cell.length_b   1.000
_cell.length_c   1.000
_cell.angle_alpha   90.00
_cell.angle_beta   90.00
_cell.angle_gamma   90.00
#
_symmetry.space_group_name_H-M   'P 1'
#
loop_
_entity.id
_entity.type
_entity.pdbx_description
1 polymer ?
#
loop_
_entity_poly.entity_id
_entity_poly.type
_entity_poly.pdbx_seq_one_letter_code
_entity_poly.pdbx_strand_id
1 'polypeptide(L)'
;SYVRDETHRTNETPWDNISDDSDVSQRNALFRVNLGNWNAASNYWNFWDHYYKGIRSATTYINNIDGNEQILEDREGEVFIKRRKAEARFLRAFFYAEILKQYGPFIIIGDEEIDPDAPPADPKMQLSRSPYDECVDYIISEMDKAESDLDVYQYTGDDQVLENDMGRASKLLCQAIKSKLLLYAASPLYNGNKDYVGFQNPDGKPLMNTTYDETKWKRAADAAKVVIDYAESSGKLGLYKKNKSNGSIDGFLSYRDVFLDSWNID
;
A
#
# COMPACT_ATOMS: atom_id res chain seq x y z
N SER A 1 13.60 2.99 7.29
CA SER A 1 12.56 2.25 6.55
C SER A 1 11.81 3.23 5.66
N TYR A 2 11.34 2.79 4.48
CA TYR A 2 10.45 3.60 3.64
C TYR A 2 8.96 3.34 3.93
N VAL A 3 8.64 2.25 4.63
CA VAL A 3 7.33 2.08 5.27
C VAL A 3 7.23 3.11 6.38
N ARG A 4 6.21 3.96 6.32
CA ARG A 4 6.02 5.06 7.27
C ARG A 4 5.29 4.55 8.49
N ASP A 5 5.68 5.06 9.65
CA ASP A 5 4.92 4.88 10.87
C ASP A 5 3.73 5.85 10.84
N GLU A 6 2.52 5.30 10.83
CA GLU A 6 1.29 6.09 10.86
C GLU A 6 0.68 6.22 12.26
N THR A 7 1.33 5.66 13.30
CA THR A 7 0.84 5.72 14.69
C THR A 7 0.92 7.14 15.28
N HIS A 8 1.87 7.95 14.81
CA HIS A 8 2.05 9.35 15.21
C HIS A 8 1.10 10.29 14.44
N ARG A 9 -0.20 10.16 14.75
CA ARG A 9 -1.34 10.79 14.09
C ARG A 9 -1.31 12.32 13.97
N THR A 10 -0.47 13.04 14.71
CA THR A 10 -0.48 14.53 14.75
C THR A 10 0.79 15.19 14.20
N ASN A 11 1.78 14.42 13.74
CA ASN A 11 3.07 14.97 13.33
C ASN A 11 3.53 14.44 11.97
N GLU A 12 3.59 13.11 11.84
CA GLU A 12 4.22 12.48 10.68
C GLU A 12 3.21 12.14 9.57
N THR A 13 1.96 11.88 9.92
CA THR A 13 0.87 11.60 9.00
C THR A 13 -0.25 12.62 9.16
N PRO A 14 -0.78 13.19 8.06
CA PRO A 14 -1.80 14.22 8.16
C PRO A 14 -3.23 13.68 8.24
N TRP A 15 -3.46 12.40 7.95
CA TRP A 15 -4.76 11.84 7.55
C TRP A 15 -5.92 12.20 8.48
N ASP A 16 -5.79 11.94 9.77
CA ASP A 16 -6.86 12.18 10.77
C ASP A 16 -7.15 13.68 10.97
N ASN A 17 -6.12 14.53 10.87
CA ASN A 17 -6.27 15.97 11.16
C ASN A 17 -6.66 16.80 9.93
N ILE A 18 -6.55 16.20 8.73
CA ILE A 18 -7.10 16.77 7.50
C ILE A 18 -8.47 16.18 7.16
N SER A 19 -8.94 15.20 7.94
CA SER A 19 -10.33 14.75 7.96
C SER A 19 -11.12 15.49 9.05
N ASP A 20 -12.38 15.11 9.23
CA ASP A 20 -13.24 15.57 10.32
C ASP A 20 -13.03 14.80 11.64
N ASP A 21 -12.07 13.87 11.70
CA ASP A 21 -11.82 13.04 12.88
C ASP A 21 -11.07 13.78 14.00
N SER A 22 -10.22 14.75 13.68
CA SER A 22 -9.49 15.53 14.68
C SER A 22 -9.16 16.96 14.23
N ASP A 23 -8.98 17.86 15.20
CA ASP A 23 -8.46 19.20 14.99
C ASP A 23 -7.23 19.45 15.86
N VAL A 24 -6.24 20.16 15.30
CA VAL A 24 -4.94 20.41 15.94
C VAL A 24 -4.83 21.86 16.35
N SER A 25 -4.69 22.09 17.65
CA SER A 25 -4.49 23.43 18.22
C SER A 25 -3.07 23.99 18.00
N GLN A 26 -2.12 23.13 17.64
CA GLN A 26 -0.72 23.52 17.39
C GLN A 26 -0.57 24.22 16.03
N ARG A 27 0.10 25.38 16.00
CA ARG A 27 0.31 26.21 14.79
C ARG A 27 1.35 25.65 13.79
N ASN A 28 1.26 24.37 13.45
CA ASN A 28 2.14 23.67 12.50
C ASN A 28 1.51 23.63 11.09
N ALA A 29 1.98 22.71 10.23
CA ALA A 29 1.43 22.54 8.87
C ALA A 29 -0.06 22.15 8.90
N LEU A 30 -0.51 21.35 9.86
CA LEU A 30 -1.90 20.87 9.96
C LEU A 30 -2.85 22.03 10.18
N PHE A 31 -2.52 22.90 11.13
CA PHE A 31 -3.26 24.14 11.37
C PHE A 31 -3.36 25.02 10.12
N ARG A 32 -2.31 25.08 9.29
CA ARG A 32 -2.35 25.85 8.03
C ARG A 32 -3.30 25.21 7.02
N VAL A 33 -3.32 23.88 6.90
CA VAL A 33 -4.29 23.17 6.04
C VAL A 33 -5.71 23.42 6.49
N ASN A 34 -6.00 23.37 7.80
CA ASN A 34 -7.35 23.62 8.34
C ASN A 34 -7.85 25.05 8.07
N LEU A 35 -6.94 26.02 7.93
CA LEU A 35 -7.25 27.39 7.51
C LEU A 35 -7.38 27.56 5.98
N GLY A 36 -7.27 26.48 5.20
CA GLY A 36 -7.25 26.52 3.74
C GLY A 36 -5.94 27.05 3.15
N ASN A 37 -4.88 27.18 3.95
CA ASN A 37 -3.58 27.69 3.51
C ASN A 37 -2.67 26.54 3.03
N TRP A 38 -3.09 25.87 1.96
CA TRP A 38 -2.33 24.82 1.29
C TRP A 38 -2.38 25.01 -0.23
N ASN A 39 -1.22 24.86 -0.86
CA ASN A 39 -1.07 24.88 -2.31
C ASN A 39 0.12 24.00 -2.75
N ALA A 40 0.37 23.95 -4.05
CA ALA A 40 1.44 23.14 -4.65
C ALA A 40 2.86 23.48 -4.13
N ALA A 41 3.09 24.70 -3.63
CA ALA A 41 4.39 25.14 -3.11
C ALA A 41 4.56 24.93 -1.60
N SER A 42 3.51 24.53 -0.86
CA SER A 42 3.58 24.36 0.59
C SER A 42 4.55 23.27 1.03
N ASN A 43 4.81 22.26 0.18
CA ASN A 43 5.71 21.13 0.45
C ASN A 43 5.38 20.36 1.76
N TYR A 44 4.15 20.46 2.26
CA TYR A 44 3.69 19.71 3.42
C TYR A 44 3.53 18.24 3.02
N TRP A 45 4.09 17.32 3.80
CA TRP A 45 3.96 15.88 3.61
C TRP A 45 4.24 15.42 2.16
N ASN A 46 5.35 15.92 1.59
CA ASN A 46 5.81 15.48 0.28
C ASN A 46 6.43 14.08 0.36
N PHE A 47 5.59 13.05 0.22
CA PHE A 47 6.00 11.66 0.25
C PHE A 47 6.35 11.10 -1.14
N TRP A 48 6.17 11.89 -2.20
CA TRP A 48 6.52 11.48 -3.56
C TRP A 48 7.99 11.06 -3.65
N ASP A 49 8.92 11.94 -3.27
CA ASP A 49 10.36 11.64 -3.25
C ASP A 49 10.71 10.47 -2.32
N HIS A 50 10.09 10.43 -1.14
CA HIS A 50 10.29 9.36 -0.15
C HIS A 50 9.94 7.97 -0.71
N TYR A 51 8.76 7.84 -1.33
CA TYR A 51 8.34 6.55 -1.88
C TYR A 51 9.11 6.18 -3.15
N TYR A 52 9.49 7.13 -4.02
CA TYR A 52 10.33 6.82 -5.19
C TYR A 52 11.74 6.36 -4.80
N LYS A 53 12.31 6.87 -3.70
CA LYS A 53 13.54 6.32 -3.12
C LYS A 53 13.36 4.87 -2.67
N GLY A 54 12.24 4.56 -2.01
CA GLY A 54 11.89 3.19 -1.63
C GLY A 54 11.69 2.26 -2.82
N ILE A 55 11.01 2.73 -3.86
CA ILE A 55 10.83 2.00 -5.13
C ILE A 55 12.18 1.68 -5.77
N ARG A 56 13.09 2.67 -5.87
CA ARG A 56 14.43 2.46 -6.41
C ARG A 56 15.21 1.44 -5.58
N SER A 57 15.22 1.57 -4.25
CA SER A 57 15.90 0.62 -3.37
C SER A 57 15.36 -0.81 -3.54
N ALA A 58 14.03 -0.97 -3.66
CA ALA A 58 13.42 -2.27 -3.89
C ALA A 58 13.77 -2.84 -5.27
N THR A 59 13.72 -2.03 -6.34
CA THR A 59 14.11 -2.45 -7.70
C THR A 59 15.58 -2.90 -7.73
N THR A 60 16.50 -2.11 -7.19
CA THR A 60 17.92 -2.50 -7.11
C THR A 60 18.12 -3.80 -6.34
N TYR A 61 17.39 -4.00 -5.24
CA TYR A 61 17.46 -5.27 -4.52
C TYR A 61 16.96 -6.46 -5.36
N ILE A 62 15.80 -6.33 -6.01
CA ILE A 62 15.20 -7.35 -6.88
C ILE A 62 16.15 -7.74 -8.02
N ASN A 63 16.84 -6.77 -8.61
CA ASN A 63 17.72 -6.99 -9.75
C ASN A 63 19.05 -7.64 -9.38
N ASN A 64 19.51 -7.52 -8.13
CA ASN A 64 20.86 -7.92 -7.72
C ASN A 64 20.90 -9.10 -6.74
N ILE A 65 19.80 -9.45 -6.05
CA ILE A 65 19.80 -10.49 -5.02
C ILE A 65 20.22 -11.88 -5.56
N ASP A 66 19.92 -12.18 -6.81
CA ASP A 66 20.24 -13.47 -7.43
C ASP A 66 21.77 -13.67 -7.61
N GLY A 67 22.57 -12.61 -7.49
CA GLY A 67 24.04 -12.67 -7.55
C GLY A 67 24.73 -13.07 -6.24
N ASN A 68 23.98 -13.39 -5.18
CA ASN A 68 24.56 -13.76 -3.89
C ASN A 68 24.92 -15.25 -3.83
N GLU A 69 26.14 -15.58 -4.28
CA GLU A 69 26.66 -16.95 -4.31
C GLU A 69 26.66 -17.62 -2.93
N GLN A 70 27.00 -16.88 -1.87
CA GLN A 70 27.07 -17.43 -0.51
C GLN A 70 25.71 -17.93 0.00
N ILE A 71 24.62 -17.22 -0.33
CA ILE A 71 23.27 -17.67 0.04
C ILE A 71 22.89 -18.89 -0.80
N LEU A 72 23.23 -18.91 -2.09
CA LEU A 72 22.92 -20.01 -3.00
C LEU A 72 23.64 -21.32 -2.64
N GLU A 73 24.77 -21.26 -1.92
CA GLU A 73 25.46 -22.44 -1.40
C GLU A 73 24.67 -23.16 -0.28
N ASP A 74 23.76 -22.46 0.41
CA ASP A 74 22.93 -23.06 1.45
C ASP A 74 21.78 -23.89 0.83
N ARG A 75 21.37 -24.95 1.53
CA ARG A 75 20.34 -25.90 1.07
C ARG A 75 19.01 -25.21 0.75
N GLU A 76 18.67 -24.16 1.49
CA GLU A 76 17.43 -23.39 1.32
C GLU A 76 17.66 -22.02 0.65
N GLY A 77 18.86 -21.80 0.10
CA GLY A 77 19.30 -20.52 -0.48
C GLY A 77 18.38 -19.99 -1.57
N GLU A 78 18.04 -20.84 -2.54
CA GLU A 78 17.15 -20.46 -3.66
C GLU A 78 15.74 -20.06 -3.16
N VAL A 79 15.18 -20.84 -2.23
CA VAL A 79 13.86 -20.56 -1.63
C VAL A 79 13.92 -19.25 -0.83
N PHE A 80 15.00 -19.04 -0.09
CA PHE A 80 15.23 -17.82 0.66
C PHE A 80 15.30 -16.60 -0.27
N ILE A 81 16.12 -16.64 -1.32
CA ILE A 81 16.26 -15.55 -2.29
C ILE A 81 14.94 -15.26 -2.98
N LYS A 82 14.24 -16.30 -3.44
CA LYS A 82 12.92 -16.17 -4.08
C LYS A 82 11.93 -15.44 -3.18
N ARG A 83 11.84 -15.84 -1.92
CA ARG A 83 10.97 -15.21 -0.91
C ARG A 83 11.36 -13.76 -0.63
N ARG A 84 12.65 -13.47 -0.46
CA ARG A 84 13.14 -12.09 -0.26
C ARG A 84 12.86 -11.18 -1.45
N LYS A 85 13.00 -11.71 -2.67
CA LYS A 85 12.66 -11.00 -3.90
C LYS A 85 11.16 -10.69 -3.96
N ALA A 86 10.31 -11.62 -3.52
CA ALA A 86 8.87 -11.42 -3.41
C ALA A 86 8.50 -10.34 -2.39
N GLU A 87 9.14 -10.33 -1.22
CA GLU A 87 8.97 -9.27 -0.20
C GLU A 87 9.37 -7.89 -0.72
N ALA A 88 10.50 -7.77 -1.42
CA ALA A 88 10.92 -6.53 -2.03
C ALA A 88 9.94 -6.06 -3.13
N ARG A 89 9.40 -6.99 -3.93
CA ARG A 89 8.37 -6.69 -4.93
C ARG A 89 7.08 -6.18 -4.28
N PHE A 90 6.63 -6.83 -3.20
CA PHE A 90 5.51 -6.37 -2.40
C PHE A 90 5.74 -4.94 -1.91
N LEU A 91 6.89 -4.64 -1.31
CA LEU A 91 7.21 -3.30 -0.81
C LEU A 91 7.18 -2.25 -1.93
N ARG A 92 7.75 -2.56 -3.11
CA ARG A 92 7.71 -1.67 -4.27
C ARG A 92 6.28 -1.37 -4.69
N ALA A 93 5.45 -2.40 -4.82
CA ALA A 93 4.04 -2.26 -5.18
C ALA A 93 3.25 -1.49 -4.10
N PHE A 94 3.54 -1.71 -2.83
CA PHE A 94 2.96 -0.98 -1.70
C PHE A 94 3.32 0.51 -1.77
N PHE A 95 4.57 0.87 -2.03
CA PHE A 95 4.97 2.28 -2.19
C PHE A 95 4.27 2.96 -3.36
N TYR A 96 4.07 2.24 -4.47
CA TYR A 96 3.25 2.75 -5.57
C TYR A 96 1.78 2.95 -5.17
N ALA A 97 1.19 2.03 -4.39
CA ALA A 97 -0.16 2.18 -3.87
C ALA A 97 -0.30 3.41 -2.95
N GLU A 98 0.71 3.67 -2.13
CA GLU A 98 0.75 4.85 -1.26
C GLU A 98 0.87 6.16 -2.05
N ILE A 99 1.67 6.19 -3.13
CA ILE A 99 1.70 7.32 -4.07
C ILE A 99 0.32 7.51 -4.71
N LEU A 100 -0.29 6.43 -5.21
CA LEU A 100 -1.59 6.50 -5.88
C LEU A 100 -2.69 7.02 -4.95
N LYS A 101 -2.67 6.60 -3.68
CA LYS A 101 -3.60 7.05 -2.63
C LYS A 101 -3.53 8.57 -2.41
N GLN A 102 -2.33 9.14 -2.36
CA GLN A 102 -2.16 10.57 -2.03
C GLN A 102 -2.19 11.48 -3.26
N TYR A 103 -1.61 11.05 -4.38
CA TYR A 103 -1.34 11.91 -5.54
C TYR A 103 -2.11 11.52 -6.80
N GLY A 104 -2.80 10.38 -6.80
CA GLY A 104 -3.42 9.82 -8.00
C GLY A 104 -2.37 9.30 -9.00
N PRO A 105 -2.62 9.43 -10.32
CA PRO A 105 -1.76 8.92 -11.40
C PRO A 105 -0.26 9.18 -11.18
N PHE A 106 0.58 8.15 -11.39
CA PHE A 106 2.03 8.19 -11.10
C PHE A 106 2.89 7.65 -12.25
N ILE A 107 4.21 7.82 -12.15
CA ILE A 107 5.18 7.34 -13.14
C ILE A 107 5.54 5.88 -12.82
N ILE A 108 5.18 4.96 -13.70
CA ILE A 108 5.58 3.55 -13.61
C ILE A 108 7.02 3.43 -14.14
N ILE A 109 7.93 2.97 -13.28
CA ILE A 109 9.34 2.71 -13.65
C ILE A 109 9.54 1.22 -13.94
N GLY A 110 8.85 0.33 -13.21
CA GLY A 110 9.00 -1.10 -13.40
C GLY A 110 10.29 -1.65 -12.79
N ASP A 111 10.91 -2.58 -13.52
CA ASP A 111 12.19 -3.20 -13.18
C ASP A 111 13.39 -2.40 -13.71
N GLU A 112 13.14 -1.27 -14.39
CA GLU A 112 14.19 -0.41 -14.93
C GLU A 112 14.96 0.31 -13.81
N GLU A 113 16.28 0.39 -14.00
CA GLU A 113 17.15 1.24 -13.20
C GLU A 113 17.56 2.47 -14.01
N ILE A 114 17.40 3.64 -13.38
CA ILE A 114 17.84 4.91 -13.92
C ILE A 114 19.20 5.23 -13.27
N ASP A 115 20.18 5.48 -14.12
CA ASP A 115 21.54 5.84 -13.71
C ASP A 115 21.49 7.13 -12.84
N PRO A 116 22.13 7.16 -11.65
CA PRO A 116 22.20 8.38 -10.85
C PRO A 116 22.84 9.56 -11.57
N ASP A 117 23.72 9.32 -12.54
CA ASP A 117 24.41 10.33 -13.33
C ASP A 117 23.70 10.62 -14.68
N ALA A 118 22.50 10.05 -14.88
CA ALA A 118 21.69 10.30 -16.08
C ALA A 118 21.43 11.82 -16.22
N PRO A 119 21.70 12.42 -17.40
CA PRO A 119 21.47 13.84 -17.60
C PRO A 119 19.97 14.16 -17.48
N PRO A 120 19.59 15.36 -17.01
CA PRO A 120 18.17 15.73 -16.92
C PRO A 120 17.39 15.63 -18.23
N ALA A 121 18.08 15.77 -19.36
CA ALA A 121 17.50 15.64 -20.71
C ALA A 121 17.35 14.18 -21.19
N ASP A 122 17.80 13.19 -20.40
CA ASP A 122 17.61 11.78 -20.72
C ASP A 122 16.11 11.46 -20.79
N PRO A 123 15.62 10.80 -21.86
CA PRO A 123 14.22 10.37 -21.95
C PRO A 123 13.73 9.56 -20.74
N LYS A 124 14.61 8.78 -20.10
CA LYS A 124 14.31 8.03 -18.87
C LYS A 124 14.06 8.94 -17.66
N MET A 125 14.55 10.18 -17.69
CA MET A 125 14.30 11.21 -16.67
C MET A 125 13.07 12.08 -16.97
N GLN A 126 12.48 11.94 -18.17
CA GLN A 126 11.34 12.74 -18.65
C GLN A 126 10.07 11.91 -18.81
N LEU A 127 9.90 10.88 -17.98
CA LEU A 127 8.73 10.00 -18.00
C LEU A 127 7.48 10.74 -17.51
N SER A 128 6.37 10.55 -18.22
CA SER A 128 5.07 11.09 -17.86
C SER A 128 4.30 10.15 -16.92
N ARG A 129 3.30 10.68 -16.22
CA ARG A 129 2.40 9.87 -15.39
C ARG A 129 1.60 8.91 -16.28
N SER A 130 1.40 7.69 -15.80
CA SER A 130 0.49 6.73 -16.41
C SER A 130 -0.94 6.98 -15.94
N PRO A 131 -1.98 6.74 -16.75
CA PRO A 131 -3.38 6.82 -16.33
C PRO A 131 -3.66 6.02 -15.06
N TYR A 132 -4.64 6.48 -14.29
CA TYR A 132 -5.00 5.88 -13.01
C TYR A 132 -5.26 4.37 -13.09
N ASP A 133 -6.01 3.93 -14.11
CA ASP A 133 -6.35 2.51 -14.27
C ASP A 133 -5.12 1.67 -14.65
N GLU A 134 -4.18 2.21 -15.45
CA GLU A 134 -2.89 1.56 -15.73
C GLU A 134 -2.03 1.46 -14.46
N CYS A 135 -2.04 2.49 -13.62
CA CYS A 135 -1.38 2.49 -12.32
C CYS A 135 -1.96 1.42 -11.37
N VAL A 136 -3.28 1.29 -11.31
CA VAL A 136 -3.97 0.26 -10.51
C VAL A 136 -3.57 -1.13 -11.01
N ASP A 137 -3.71 -1.38 -12.31
CA ASP A 137 -3.43 -2.70 -12.89
C ASP A 137 -1.96 -3.08 -12.73
N TYR A 138 -1.03 -2.12 -12.83
CA TYR A 138 0.38 -2.35 -12.55
C TYR A 138 0.60 -2.81 -11.09
N ILE A 139 0.04 -2.10 -10.10
CA ILE A 139 0.18 -2.48 -8.69
C ILE A 139 -0.42 -3.87 -8.44
N ILE A 140 -1.61 -4.15 -8.97
CA ILE A 140 -2.24 -5.47 -8.84
C ILE A 140 -1.33 -6.56 -9.42
N SER A 141 -0.80 -6.37 -10.62
CA SER A 141 0.07 -7.36 -11.26
C SER A 141 1.36 -7.63 -10.47
N GLU A 142 1.92 -6.60 -9.84
CA GLU A 142 3.12 -6.76 -9.02
C GLU A 142 2.81 -7.44 -7.68
N MET A 143 1.64 -7.15 -7.10
CA MET A 143 1.16 -7.84 -5.91
C MET A 143 0.86 -9.31 -6.18
N ASP A 144 0.29 -9.65 -7.34
CA ASP A 144 0.02 -11.05 -7.73
C ASP A 144 1.32 -11.85 -7.88
N LYS A 145 2.35 -11.27 -8.50
CA LYS A 145 3.69 -11.89 -8.60
C LYS A 145 4.35 -12.06 -7.23
N ALA A 146 4.19 -11.08 -6.33
CA ALA A 146 4.71 -11.20 -4.97
C ALA A 146 3.97 -12.32 -4.22
N GLU A 147 2.64 -12.34 -4.26
CA GLU A 147 1.81 -13.35 -3.61
C GLU A 147 2.14 -14.78 -4.05
N SER A 148 2.42 -15.01 -5.34
CA SER A 148 2.76 -16.34 -5.85
C SER A 148 4.07 -16.89 -5.30
N ASP A 149 5.01 -16.01 -4.98
CA ASP A 149 6.38 -16.35 -4.58
C ASP A 149 6.61 -16.27 -3.06
N LEU A 150 5.67 -15.68 -2.30
CA LEU A 150 5.63 -15.80 -0.85
C LEU A 150 5.22 -17.23 -0.45
N ASP A 151 5.79 -17.73 0.65
CA ASP A 151 5.52 -19.05 1.22
C ASP A 151 4.57 -18.97 2.43
N VAL A 152 4.59 -17.86 3.16
CA VAL A 152 3.74 -17.60 4.32
C VAL A 152 2.43 -16.96 3.91
N TYR A 153 1.31 -17.61 4.27
CA TYR A 153 -0.01 -17.05 4.01
C TYR A 153 -0.33 -15.88 4.95
N GLN A 154 -0.13 -16.08 6.25
CA GLN A 154 -0.26 -15.09 7.31
C GLN A 154 0.75 -15.45 8.41
N TYR A 155 1.36 -14.45 9.03
CA TYR A 155 2.17 -14.63 10.24
C TYR A 155 1.23 -14.62 11.46
N THR A 156 1.20 -15.71 12.23
CA THR A 156 0.45 -15.84 13.49
C THR A 156 1.38 -16.23 14.64
N GLY A 157 0.98 -15.95 15.89
CA GLY A 157 1.80 -16.23 17.09
C GLY A 157 2.09 -17.71 17.34
N ASP A 158 1.26 -18.60 16.79
CA ASP A 158 1.41 -20.06 16.89
C ASP A 158 2.34 -20.67 15.83
N ASP A 159 2.64 -19.91 14.76
CA ASP A 159 3.59 -20.39 13.77
C ASP A 159 4.99 -20.38 14.41
N GLN A 160 5.92 -21.23 13.97
CA GLN A 160 7.34 -21.12 14.35
C GLN A 160 8.03 -19.88 13.73
N VAL A 161 7.27 -18.80 13.63
CA VAL A 161 7.66 -17.47 13.23
C VAL A 161 8.51 -16.95 14.36
N LEU A 162 9.81 -16.81 14.10
CA LEU A 162 10.67 -16.05 14.97
C LEU A 162 10.03 -14.67 15.14
N GLU A 163 10.05 -14.10 16.35
CA GLU A 163 9.52 -12.75 16.63
C GLU A 163 9.99 -11.71 15.58
N ASN A 164 11.19 -11.91 15.02
CA ASN A 164 11.80 -11.11 13.96
C ASN A 164 11.10 -11.16 12.59
N ASP A 165 10.20 -12.11 12.35
CA ASP A 165 9.45 -12.26 11.10
C ASP A 165 8.07 -11.58 11.13
N MET A 166 7.64 -11.08 12.29
CA MET A 166 6.39 -10.34 12.42
C MET A 166 6.45 -9.02 11.61
N GLY A 167 5.38 -8.72 10.88
CA GLY A 167 5.26 -7.51 10.06
C GLY A 167 5.83 -7.63 8.64
N ARG A 168 6.34 -8.80 8.25
CA ARG A 168 6.80 -9.07 6.88
C ARG A 168 5.64 -9.28 5.91
N ALA A 169 5.95 -9.17 4.61
CA ALA A 169 4.97 -9.41 3.56
C ALA A 169 4.48 -10.87 3.60
N SER A 170 3.16 -11.05 3.52
CA SER A 170 2.48 -12.34 3.46
C SER A 170 1.47 -12.35 2.30
N LYS A 171 0.99 -13.53 1.91
CA LYS A 171 -0.04 -13.63 0.86
C LYS A 171 -1.30 -12.86 1.22
N LEU A 172 -1.75 -13.00 2.47
CA LEU A 172 -2.90 -12.28 2.99
C LEU A 172 -2.70 -10.77 2.92
N LEU A 173 -1.49 -10.26 3.23
CA LEU A 173 -1.21 -8.83 3.14
C LEU A 173 -1.27 -8.32 1.70
N CYS A 174 -0.76 -9.09 0.73
CA CYS A 174 -0.93 -8.77 -0.69
C CYS A 174 -2.42 -8.65 -1.05
N GLN A 175 -3.23 -9.64 -0.67
CA GLN A 175 -4.67 -9.65 -0.93
C GLN A 175 -5.41 -8.47 -0.25
N ALA A 176 -5.07 -8.14 0.99
CA ALA A 176 -5.64 -7.03 1.72
C ALA A 176 -5.35 -5.67 1.05
N ILE A 177 -4.10 -5.45 0.61
CA ILE A 177 -3.74 -4.22 -0.11
C ILE A 177 -4.45 -4.16 -1.46
N LYS A 178 -4.52 -5.27 -2.22
CA LYS A 178 -5.28 -5.34 -3.48
C LYS A 178 -6.76 -5.00 -3.26
N SER A 179 -7.40 -5.56 -2.22
CA SER A 179 -8.79 -5.27 -1.86
C SER A 179 -9.01 -3.78 -1.60
N LYS A 180 -8.14 -3.15 -0.79
CA LYS A 180 -8.25 -1.71 -0.48
C LYS A 180 -8.03 -0.85 -1.74
N LEU A 181 -7.05 -1.19 -2.56
CA LEU A 181 -6.74 -0.49 -3.81
C LEU A 181 -7.92 -0.52 -4.79
N LEU A 182 -8.50 -1.71 -5.00
CA LEU A 182 -9.63 -1.89 -5.92
C LEU A 182 -10.89 -1.17 -5.43
N LEU A 183 -11.11 -1.14 -4.11
CA LEU A 183 -12.19 -0.35 -3.51
C LEU A 183 -12.02 1.14 -3.84
N TYR A 184 -10.81 1.69 -3.70
CA TYR A 184 -10.54 3.07 -4.07
C TYR A 184 -10.74 3.30 -5.57
N ALA A 185 -10.22 2.41 -6.41
CA ALA A 185 -10.38 2.51 -7.86
C ALA A 185 -11.84 2.44 -8.34
N ALA A 186 -12.70 1.72 -7.62
CA ALA A 186 -14.14 1.64 -7.90
C ALA A 186 -14.95 2.84 -7.37
N SER A 187 -14.39 3.58 -6.40
CA SER A 187 -15.07 4.67 -5.70
C SER A 187 -15.38 5.85 -6.62
N PRO A 188 -16.43 6.66 -6.33
CA PRO A 188 -16.89 7.73 -7.22
C PRO A 188 -15.79 8.73 -7.63
N LEU A 189 -14.81 8.98 -6.76
CA LEU A 189 -13.68 9.84 -7.08
C LEU A 189 -12.91 9.34 -8.32
N TYR A 190 -12.68 8.05 -8.48
CA TYR A 190 -11.85 7.48 -9.55
C TYR A 190 -12.65 6.74 -10.64
N ASN A 191 -13.96 6.61 -10.46
CA ASN A 191 -14.83 5.83 -11.34
C ASN A 191 -16.00 6.67 -11.88
N GLY A 192 -15.73 7.53 -12.84
CA GLY A 192 -16.76 8.32 -13.52
C GLY A 192 -16.87 9.79 -13.11
N ASN A 193 -15.96 10.30 -12.27
CA ASN A 193 -15.98 11.70 -11.88
C ASN A 193 -15.67 12.63 -13.08
N LYS A 194 -16.61 13.53 -13.40
CA LYS A 194 -16.51 14.49 -14.50
C LYS A 194 -15.57 15.67 -14.21
N ASP A 195 -15.20 15.89 -12.95
CA ASP A 195 -14.26 16.96 -12.57
C ASP A 195 -12.86 16.74 -13.17
N TYR A 196 -12.54 15.50 -13.59
CA TYR A 196 -11.28 15.17 -14.26
C TYR A 196 -11.31 15.36 -15.79
N VAL A 197 -12.38 15.90 -16.37
CA VAL A 197 -12.38 16.22 -17.80
C VAL A 197 -11.27 17.22 -18.11
N GLY A 198 -10.40 16.87 -19.08
CA GLY A 198 -9.21 17.66 -19.42
C GLY A 198 -8.01 17.46 -18.51
N PHE A 199 -8.09 16.59 -17.49
CA PHE A 199 -6.93 16.18 -16.71
C PHE A 199 -6.11 15.15 -17.49
N GLN A 200 -5.08 15.64 -18.16
CA GLN A 200 -4.29 14.89 -19.13
C GLN A 200 -2.81 15.30 -19.08
N ASN A 201 -1.94 14.42 -19.56
CA ASN A 201 -0.54 14.74 -19.81
C ASN A 201 -0.39 15.78 -20.94
N PRO A 202 0.80 16.40 -21.10
CA PRO A 202 1.07 17.33 -22.20
C PRO A 202 0.87 16.74 -23.61
N ASP A 203 1.01 15.42 -23.74
CA ASP A 203 0.74 14.67 -24.98
C ASP A 203 -0.76 14.46 -25.28
N GLY A 204 -1.64 14.89 -24.37
CA GLY A 204 -3.09 14.74 -24.46
C GLY A 204 -3.63 13.42 -23.92
N LYS A 205 -2.78 12.52 -23.39
CA LYS A 205 -3.23 11.25 -22.78
C LYS A 205 -4.05 11.54 -21.51
N PRO A 206 -5.35 11.17 -21.45
CA PRO A 206 -6.16 11.38 -20.24
C PRO A 206 -5.61 10.56 -19.07
N LEU A 207 -5.56 11.16 -17.89
CA LEU A 207 -4.99 10.51 -16.71
C LEU A 207 -6.05 9.80 -15.84
N MET A 208 -7.33 10.07 -16.06
CA MET A 208 -8.43 9.58 -15.23
C MET A 208 -9.61 9.11 -16.11
N ASN A 209 -10.30 8.06 -15.66
CA ASN A 209 -11.52 7.62 -16.31
C ASN A 209 -12.72 8.46 -15.81
N THR A 210 -13.31 9.23 -16.73
CA THR A 210 -14.48 10.08 -16.46
C THR A 210 -15.81 9.40 -16.78
N THR A 211 -15.80 8.10 -17.09
CA THR A 211 -17.00 7.29 -17.33
C THR A 211 -17.12 6.20 -16.28
N TYR A 212 -18.31 6.07 -15.70
CA TYR A 212 -18.60 5.04 -14.70
C TYR A 212 -18.48 3.63 -15.32
N ASP A 213 -17.85 2.74 -14.56
CA ASP A 213 -17.68 1.33 -14.88
C ASP A 213 -18.07 0.46 -13.66
N GLU A 214 -19.17 -0.28 -13.79
CA GLU A 214 -19.68 -1.19 -12.75
C GLU A 214 -18.72 -2.36 -12.49
N THR A 215 -17.92 -2.76 -13.48
CA THR A 215 -17.03 -3.92 -13.34
C THR A 215 -15.93 -3.67 -12.31
N LYS A 216 -15.58 -2.41 -12.04
CA LYS A 216 -14.65 -2.04 -10.95
C LYS A 216 -15.19 -2.41 -9.58
N TRP A 217 -16.50 -2.21 -9.34
CA TRP A 217 -17.14 -2.62 -8.09
C TRP A 217 -17.16 -4.13 -7.92
N LYS A 218 -17.39 -4.87 -9.01
CA LYS A 218 -17.28 -6.33 -8.99
C LYS A 218 -15.86 -6.78 -8.62
N ARG A 219 -14.83 -6.24 -9.27
CA ARG A 219 -13.41 -6.54 -8.94
C ARG A 219 -13.10 -6.25 -7.47
N ALA A 220 -13.57 -5.12 -6.94
CA ALA A 220 -13.38 -4.76 -5.54
C ALA A 220 -14.08 -5.73 -4.58
N ALA A 221 -15.34 -6.10 -4.87
CA ALA A 221 -16.09 -7.06 -4.07
C ALA A 221 -15.44 -8.46 -4.09
N ASP A 222 -15.01 -8.92 -5.27
CA ASP A 222 -14.32 -10.22 -5.41
C ASP A 222 -13.01 -10.25 -4.60
N ALA A 223 -12.22 -9.17 -4.65
CA ALA A 223 -10.97 -9.06 -3.87
C ALA A 223 -11.22 -9.02 -2.35
N ALA A 224 -12.24 -8.28 -1.90
CA ALA A 224 -12.63 -8.26 -0.49
C ALA A 224 -13.11 -9.63 -0.01
N LYS A 225 -13.88 -10.33 -0.85
CA LYS A 225 -14.39 -11.67 -0.54
C LYS A 225 -13.28 -12.68 -0.29
N VAL A 226 -12.17 -12.63 -1.04
CA VAL A 226 -11.01 -13.53 -0.80
C VAL A 226 -10.49 -13.41 0.64
N VAL A 227 -10.35 -12.19 1.15
CA VAL A 227 -9.87 -11.92 2.52
C VAL A 227 -10.90 -12.38 3.57
N ILE A 228 -12.18 -12.12 3.33
CA ILE A 228 -13.27 -12.55 4.21
C ILE A 228 -13.36 -14.07 4.28
N ASP A 229 -13.33 -14.75 3.13
CA ASP A 229 -13.41 -16.21 3.05
C ASP A 229 -12.21 -16.86 3.77
N TYR A 230 -11.03 -16.25 3.69
CA TYR A 230 -9.88 -16.70 4.46
C TYR A 230 -10.07 -16.52 5.97
N ALA A 231 -10.61 -15.37 6.41
CA ALA A 231 -10.92 -15.15 7.83
C ALA A 231 -11.91 -16.19 8.36
N GLU A 232 -12.97 -16.47 7.60
CA GLU A 232 -14.02 -17.43 7.99
C GLU A 232 -13.53 -18.88 7.99
N SER A 233 -12.64 -19.26 7.08
CA SER A 233 -12.20 -20.66 6.91
C SER A 233 -10.93 -21.03 7.68
N SER A 234 -10.02 -20.08 7.93
CA SER A 234 -8.73 -20.38 8.55
C SER A 234 -8.79 -20.53 10.06
N GLY A 235 -9.72 -19.82 10.72
CA GLY A 235 -9.72 -19.65 12.17
C GLY A 235 -8.52 -18.83 12.72
N LYS A 236 -7.68 -18.27 11.83
CA LYS A 236 -6.45 -17.51 12.12
C LYS A 236 -6.60 -16.00 12.00
N LEU A 237 -7.75 -15.54 11.53
CA LEU A 237 -8.09 -14.13 11.39
C LEU A 237 -9.59 -13.98 11.68
N GLY A 238 -9.95 -12.96 12.46
CA GLY A 238 -11.36 -12.73 12.78
C GLY A 238 -11.60 -11.44 13.52
N LEU A 239 -12.88 -11.23 13.86
CA LEU A 239 -13.28 -10.12 14.71
C LEU A 239 -12.83 -10.38 16.15
N TYR A 240 -12.20 -9.37 16.75
CA TYR A 240 -11.92 -9.34 18.17
C TYR A 240 -13.24 -9.30 18.96
N LYS A 241 -13.44 -10.24 19.90
CA LYS A 241 -14.70 -10.43 20.62
C LYS A 241 -14.47 -10.52 22.13
N LYS A 242 -15.12 -9.64 22.88
CA LYS A 242 -15.36 -9.80 24.32
C LYS A 242 -16.80 -10.27 24.52
N ASN A 243 -17.01 -11.22 25.43
CA ASN A 243 -18.34 -11.74 25.76
C ASN A 243 -18.79 -11.24 27.14
N LYS A 244 -20.09 -11.01 27.28
CA LYS A 244 -20.75 -10.75 28.56
C LYS A 244 -20.81 -12.03 29.40
N SER A 245 -21.14 -11.91 30.68
CA SER A 245 -21.33 -13.06 31.59
C SER A 245 -22.38 -14.07 31.12
N ASN A 246 -23.33 -13.65 30.27
CA ASN A 246 -24.35 -14.51 29.67
C ASN A 246 -23.92 -15.16 28.34
N GLY A 247 -22.66 -15.00 27.92
CA GLY A 247 -22.12 -15.58 26.68
C GLY A 247 -22.44 -14.82 25.39
N SER A 248 -23.23 -13.74 25.44
CA SER A 248 -23.46 -12.87 24.27
C SER A 248 -22.28 -11.92 24.04
N ILE A 249 -22.06 -11.50 22.79
CA ILE A 249 -21.00 -10.55 22.44
C ILE A 249 -21.27 -9.19 23.09
N ASP A 250 -20.26 -8.64 23.74
CA ASP A 250 -20.23 -7.25 24.17
C ASP A 250 -19.59 -6.41 23.07
N GLY A 251 -20.42 -5.81 22.21
CA GLY A 251 -19.93 -4.99 21.10
C GLY A 251 -19.11 -3.78 21.55
N PHE A 252 -19.44 -3.18 22.70
CA PHE A 252 -18.71 -2.03 23.22
C PHE A 252 -17.33 -2.43 23.71
N LEU A 253 -17.23 -3.47 24.55
CA LEU A 253 -15.94 -3.96 25.02
C LEU A 253 -15.09 -4.53 23.87
N SER A 254 -15.72 -5.22 22.92
CA SER A 254 -15.03 -5.72 21.73
C SER A 254 -14.39 -4.57 20.94
N TYR A 255 -15.13 -3.50 20.68
CA TYR A 255 -14.61 -2.34 19.95
C TYR A 255 -13.59 -1.54 20.76
N ARG A 256 -13.79 -1.36 22.07
CA ARG A 256 -12.84 -0.60 22.90
C ARG A 256 -11.54 -1.38 23.09
N ASP A 257 -11.63 -2.64 23.49
CA ASP A 257 -10.48 -3.43 23.91
C ASP A 257 -9.64 -3.90 22.72
N VAL A 258 -10.17 -3.89 21.49
CA VAL A 258 -9.33 -4.14 20.29
C VAL A 258 -8.20 -3.11 20.14
N PHE A 259 -8.36 -1.91 20.70
CA PHE A 259 -7.33 -0.86 20.69
C PHE A 259 -6.48 -0.83 21.96
N LEU A 260 -6.88 -1.53 23.02
CA LEU A 260 -6.23 -1.50 24.34
C LEU A 260 -5.46 -2.78 24.65
N ASP A 261 -5.92 -3.92 24.14
CA ASP A 261 -5.25 -5.20 24.30
C ASP A 261 -4.13 -5.30 23.26
N SER A 262 -2.89 -5.12 23.70
CA SER A 262 -1.71 -5.33 22.87
C SER A 262 -1.65 -6.78 22.37
N TRP A 263 -1.14 -6.98 21.15
CA TRP A 263 -0.92 -8.30 20.56
C TRP A 263 -2.17 -9.17 20.44
N ASN A 264 -3.35 -8.55 20.29
CA ASN A 264 -4.63 -9.24 20.09
C ASN A 264 -4.82 -9.87 18.70
N ILE A 265 -3.72 -10.28 18.08
CA ILE A 265 -3.65 -10.92 16.77
C ILE A 265 -3.51 -12.45 16.87
N ASP A 266 -3.58 -12.99 18.09
CA ASP A 266 -3.58 -14.43 18.41
C ASP A 266 -4.90 -15.10 18.00
#